data_AF-A0A246GGN5-F1
#
_entry.id   AF-A0A246GGN5-F1
#
_cell.length_a   1.000
_cell.length_b   1.000
_cell.length_c   1.000
_cell.angle_alpha   90.00
_cell.angle_beta   90.00
_cell.angle_gamma   90.00
#
_symmetry.space_group_name_H-M   'P 1'
#
loop_
_entity.id
_entity.type
_entity.pdbx_description
1 polymer ?
#
loop_
_entity_poly.entity_id
_entity_poly.type
_entity_poly.pdbx_seq_one_letter_code
_entity_poly.pdbx_strand_id
1 'polypeptide(L)'
;MGRINFILVLFFVVFKIDAQESNCNKVNDSLYFIEIDIRKSDNYPIIMSGVCKKINFDLLTKENEELFVNSFYKLCYYTPDIQWNNKKVISNCLEVTEAESYLLGYKNEVLKMSSKINKNSLEKTIKLKNNCTVFLRICKIKGLFVVTDKVNKNISKNSNELEIDDISEIDKVYIPLKISCYKKPKNKEFF
;
A
#
# COMPACT_ATOMS: atom_id res chain seq x y z
N MET A 1 33.63 -42.27 48.08
CA MET A 1 32.71 -41.13 47.90
C MET A 1 33.25 -40.21 46.82
N GLY A 2 32.46 -39.97 45.77
CA GLY A 2 32.59 -38.81 44.89
C GLY A 2 33.58 -38.91 43.72
N ARG A 3 33.04 -39.03 42.50
CA ARG A 3 33.06 -37.97 41.48
C ARG A 3 32.35 -38.47 40.22
N ILE A 4 31.07 -38.13 40.10
CA ILE A 4 30.29 -38.25 38.87
C ILE A 4 30.67 -37.03 38.02
N ASN A 5 31.39 -37.25 36.93
CA ASN A 5 31.63 -36.21 35.92
C ASN A 5 30.32 -35.98 35.17
N PHE A 6 29.59 -34.93 35.57
CA PHE A 6 28.48 -34.40 34.78
C PHE A 6 29.05 -33.68 33.56
N ILE A 7 29.03 -34.35 32.40
CA ILE A 7 29.25 -33.68 31.12
C ILE A 7 27.92 -33.02 30.75
N LEU A 8 27.86 -31.71 30.92
CA LEU A 8 26.75 -30.86 30.49
C LEU A 8 26.86 -30.66 28.98
N VAL A 9 26.07 -31.40 28.21
CA VAL A 9 25.95 -31.20 26.76
C VAL A 9 24.91 -30.12 26.54
N LEU A 10 25.35 -28.88 26.33
CA LEU A 10 24.50 -27.77 25.90
C LEU A 10 24.21 -27.95 24.39
N PHE A 11 23.01 -28.42 24.05
CA PHE A 11 22.50 -28.32 22.69
C PHE A 11 22.06 -26.88 22.42
N PHE A 12 22.91 -26.10 21.74
CA PHE A 12 22.48 -24.88 21.09
C PHE A 12 21.67 -25.25 19.84
N VAL A 13 20.35 -25.33 19.98
CA VAL A 13 19.45 -25.30 18.83
C VAL A 13 19.45 -23.86 18.32
N VAL A 14 20.33 -23.60 17.34
CA VAL A 14 20.28 -22.37 16.56
C VAL A 14 19.02 -22.46 15.70
N PHE A 15 17.92 -21.88 16.19
CA PHE A 15 16.82 -21.54 15.30
C PHE A 15 17.38 -20.57 14.27
N LYS A 16 17.61 -21.04 13.04
CA LYS A 16 17.59 -20.17 11.87
C LYS A 16 16.18 -19.59 11.87
N ILE A 17 16.03 -18.40 12.44
CA ILE A 17 14.98 -17.50 12.03
C ILE A 17 15.27 -17.29 10.56
N ASP A 18 14.48 -17.90 9.68
CA ASP A 18 14.44 -17.47 8.30
C ASP A 18 14.09 -15.99 8.36
N ALA A 19 15.12 -15.15 8.27
CA ALA A 19 14.98 -13.77 7.90
C ALA A 19 14.38 -13.85 6.50
N GLN A 20 13.05 -13.80 6.45
CA GLN A 20 12.31 -13.69 5.21
C GLN A 20 12.87 -12.43 4.55
N GLU A 21 13.76 -12.63 3.57
CA GLU A 21 14.35 -11.56 2.79
C GLU A 21 13.17 -10.85 2.14
N SER A 22 12.74 -9.73 2.71
CA SER A 22 11.68 -8.95 2.12
C SER A 22 12.25 -8.47 0.79
N ASN A 23 11.72 -8.98 -0.33
CA ASN A 23 12.12 -8.59 -1.68
C ASN A 23 11.71 -7.13 -1.91
N CYS A 24 12.51 -6.21 -1.37
CA CYS A 24 12.32 -4.79 -1.50
C CYS A 24 13.03 -4.33 -2.77
N ASN A 25 12.28 -3.80 -3.71
CA ASN A 25 12.79 -3.27 -4.97
C ASN A 25 12.46 -1.78 -5.09
N LYS A 26 13.42 -0.99 -5.57
CA LYS A 26 13.18 0.42 -5.92
C LYS A 26 12.77 0.52 -7.38
N VAL A 27 11.63 1.16 -7.65
CA VAL A 27 11.11 1.33 -9.01
C VAL A 27 10.80 2.79 -9.25
N ASN A 28 11.27 3.32 -10.38
CA ASN A 28 10.88 4.65 -10.87
C ASN A 28 9.83 4.48 -11.97
N ASP A 29 8.60 4.87 -11.72
CA ASP A 29 7.48 4.62 -12.64
C ASP A 29 6.53 5.81 -12.74
N SER A 30 5.67 5.81 -13.77
CA SER A 30 4.51 6.69 -13.89
C SER A 30 3.24 5.87 -13.75
N LEU A 31 2.48 6.15 -12.69
CA LEU A 31 1.33 5.38 -12.27
C LEU A 31 0.13 6.30 -12.05
N TYR A 32 -1.08 5.75 -12.11
CA TYR A 32 -2.27 6.36 -11.55
C TYR A 32 -2.33 5.97 -10.08
N PHE A 33 -2.24 6.95 -9.18
CA PHE A 33 -2.61 6.80 -7.78
C PHE A 33 -4.12 6.98 -7.65
N ILE A 34 -4.77 6.04 -6.98
CA ILE A 34 -6.21 5.99 -6.83
C ILE A 34 -6.52 5.76 -5.36
N GLU A 35 -7.19 6.74 -4.75
CA GLU A 35 -7.84 6.57 -3.45
C GLU A 35 -9.31 6.20 -3.69
N ILE A 36 -9.77 5.21 -2.92
CA ILE A 36 -11.10 4.66 -2.90
C ILE A 36 -11.72 5.01 -1.56
N ASP A 37 -12.89 5.63 -1.55
CA ASP A 37 -13.70 5.90 -0.38
C ASP A 37 -15.10 5.31 -0.63
N ILE A 38 -15.41 4.19 -0.01
CA ILE A 38 -16.70 3.49 -0.13
C ILE A 38 -17.56 3.84 1.08
N ARG A 39 -18.73 4.44 0.83
CA ARG A 39 -19.66 4.87 1.87
C ARG A 39 -21.01 4.17 1.73
N LYS A 40 -21.56 3.79 2.88
CA LYS A 40 -22.96 3.39 3.09
C LYS A 40 -23.53 4.27 4.20
N SER A 41 -24.82 4.59 4.14
CA SER A 41 -25.50 5.50 5.08
C SER A 41 -25.20 5.23 6.56
N ASP A 42 -25.03 3.96 6.93
CA ASP A 42 -25.02 3.53 8.33
C ASP A 42 -23.70 2.87 8.77
N ASN A 43 -22.67 2.88 7.91
CA ASN A 43 -21.39 2.22 8.18
C ASN A 43 -20.21 3.20 8.11
N TYR A 44 -19.12 2.86 8.81
CA TYR A 44 -17.84 3.54 8.63
C TYR A 44 -17.35 3.42 7.18
N PRO A 45 -16.71 4.46 6.63
CA PRO A 45 -16.22 4.42 5.26
C PRO A 45 -15.07 3.42 5.13
N ILE A 46 -15.05 2.68 4.02
CA ILE A 46 -13.88 1.90 3.63
C ILE A 46 -12.99 2.81 2.79
N ILE A 47 -11.81 3.14 3.30
CA ILE A 47 -10.82 3.99 2.63
C ILE A 47 -9.61 3.13 2.29
N MET A 48 -9.35 2.95 1.00
CA MET A 48 -8.20 2.18 0.52
C MET A 48 -7.50 2.92 -0.62
N SER A 49 -6.26 2.56 -0.92
CA SER A 49 -5.56 3.12 -2.07
C SER A 49 -4.80 2.09 -2.88
N GLY A 50 -4.57 2.43 -4.14
CA GLY A 50 -3.72 1.64 -5.03
C GLY A 50 -3.02 2.45 -6.10
N VAL A 51 -2.07 1.80 -6.77
CA VAL A 51 -1.37 2.34 -7.94
C VAL A 51 -1.42 1.36 -9.11
N CYS A 52 -1.60 1.87 -10.33
CA CYS A 52 -1.63 1.06 -11.55
C CYS A 52 -1.12 1.83 -12.77
N LYS A 53 -0.61 1.11 -13.78
CA LYS A 53 -0.16 1.70 -15.06
C LYS A 53 -1.32 2.16 -15.94
N LYS A 54 -2.45 1.47 -15.85
CA LYS A 54 -3.70 1.72 -16.57
C LYS A 54 -4.86 1.24 -15.71
N ILE A 55 -6.03 1.83 -15.87
CA ILE A 55 -7.26 1.34 -15.24
C ILE A 55 -8.43 1.52 -16.20
N ASN A 56 -9.25 0.48 -16.33
CA ASN A 56 -10.52 0.52 -17.04
C ASN A 56 -11.64 0.31 -16.01
N PHE A 57 -12.52 1.29 -15.85
CA PHE A 57 -13.59 1.23 -14.86
C PHE A 57 -14.73 0.27 -15.24
N ASP A 58 -14.78 -0.17 -16.49
CA ASP A 58 -15.77 -1.14 -16.95
C ASP A 58 -15.40 -2.58 -16.54
N LEU A 59 -14.14 -2.82 -16.17
CA LEU A 59 -13.67 -4.09 -15.62
C LEU A 59 -13.90 -4.22 -14.09
N LEU A 60 -14.34 -3.14 -13.43
CA LEU A 60 -14.61 -3.17 -11.99
C LEU A 60 -16.00 -3.74 -11.70
N THR A 61 -16.08 -4.62 -10.72
CA THR A 61 -17.33 -5.24 -10.27
C THR A 61 -18.14 -4.23 -9.45
N LYS A 62 -19.43 -4.06 -9.78
CA LYS A 62 -20.30 -3.02 -9.18
C LYS A 62 -21.37 -3.62 -8.25
N GLU A 63 -21.13 -4.80 -7.69
CA GLU A 63 -22.10 -5.54 -6.85
C GLU A 63 -22.11 -5.01 -5.41
N ASN A 64 -20.99 -5.13 -4.71
CA ASN A 64 -20.78 -4.73 -3.31
C ASN A 64 -19.31 -4.30 -3.08
N GLU A 65 -19.01 -3.77 -1.90
CA GLU A 65 -17.69 -3.25 -1.51
C GLU A 65 -16.56 -4.28 -1.68
N GLU A 66 -16.75 -5.50 -1.22
CA GLU A 66 -15.73 -6.55 -1.23
C GLU A 66 -15.38 -6.95 -2.67
N LEU A 67 -16.40 -7.23 -3.49
CA LEU A 67 -16.21 -7.58 -4.89
C LEU A 67 -15.63 -6.40 -5.70
N PHE A 68 -16.01 -5.17 -5.36
CA PHE A 68 -15.41 -3.98 -5.96
C PHE A 68 -13.91 -3.92 -5.65
N VAL A 69 -13.54 -4.01 -4.37
CA VAL A 69 -12.14 -3.98 -3.91
C VAL A 69 -11.32 -5.10 -4.53
N ASN A 70 -11.82 -6.33 -4.54
CA ASN A 70 -11.14 -7.47 -5.16
C ASN A 70 -10.91 -7.21 -6.66
N SER A 71 -11.93 -6.77 -7.39
CA SER A 71 -11.79 -6.44 -8.82
C SER A 71 -10.83 -5.28 -9.09
N PHE A 72 -10.73 -4.32 -8.16
CA PHE A 72 -9.77 -3.22 -8.24
C PHE A 72 -8.33 -3.74 -8.08
N TYR A 73 -8.07 -4.60 -7.10
CA TYR A 73 -6.72 -5.14 -6.88
C TYR A 73 -6.29 -6.20 -7.90
N LYS A 74 -7.21 -6.72 -8.73
CA LYS A 74 -6.83 -7.45 -9.98
C LYS A 74 -6.15 -6.54 -11.01
N LEU A 75 -6.36 -5.23 -10.93
CA LEU A 75 -5.86 -4.25 -11.90
C LEU A 75 -4.77 -3.35 -11.34
N CYS A 76 -4.75 -3.15 -10.02
CA CYS A 76 -3.90 -2.20 -9.34
C CYS A 76 -3.19 -2.86 -8.15
N TYR A 77 -2.02 -2.31 -7.80
CA TYR A 77 -1.26 -2.75 -6.63
C TYR A 77 -1.67 -1.95 -5.41
N TYR A 78 -1.63 -2.58 -4.24
CA TYR A 78 -1.91 -1.90 -2.98
C TYR A 78 -0.85 -0.83 -2.69
N THR A 79 -1.30 0.34 -2.26
CA THR A 79 -0.45 1.34 -1.62
C THR A 79 -1.11 1.67 -0.29
N PRO A 80 -0.37 1.63 0.83
CA PRO A 80 -0.91 2.06 2.10
C PRO A 80 -1.28 3.54 2.03
N ASP A 81 -2.14 3.98 2.94
CA ASP A 81 -2.46 5.39 3.10
C ASP A 81 -1.17 6.22 3.21
N ILE A 82 -1.04 7.20 2.30
CA ILE A 82 0.11 8.09 2.19
C ILE A 82 0.30 8.89 3.48
N GLN A 83 -0.79 9.24 4.17
CA GLN A 83 -0.75 9.99 5.42
C GLN A 83 -0.27 9.12 6.60
N TRP A 84 -0.29 7.80 6.46
CA TRP A 84 0.09 6.89 7.52
C TRP A 84 1.59 6.59 7.57
N ASN A 85 2.03 6.07 8.71
CA ASN A 85 3.42 5.87 9.09
C ASN A 85 4.10 4.71 8.33
N ASN A 86 4.44 4.91 7.05
CA ASN A 86 5.16 3.91 6.24
C ASN A 86 6.65 3.77 6.64
N LYS A 87 7.09 4.47 7.68
CA LYS A 87 8.50 4.51 8.13
C LYS A 87 9.07 3.11 8.39
N LYS A 88 8.29 2.20 8.97
CA LYS A 88 8.76 0.84 9.27
C LYS A 88 9.12 0.06 8.00
N VAL A 89 8.28 0.13 6.96
CA VAL A 89 8.58 -0.53 5.69
C VAL A 89 9.78 0.14 5.02
N ILE A 90 9.86 1.47 5.06
CA ILE A 90 10.99 2.23 4.51
C ILE A 90 12.31 1.82 5.18
N SER A 91 12.35 1.78 6.52
CA SER A 91 13.54 1.38 7.27
C SER A 91 13.98 -0.06 6.99
N ASN A 92 13.05 -0.94 6.68
CA ASN A 92 13.37 -2.35 6.39
C ASN A 92 13.75 -2.58 4.93
N CYS A 93 13.29 -1.72 4.02
CA CYS A 93 13.51 -1.88 2.59
C CYS A 93 14.66 -1.04 2.03
N LEU A 94 15.19 -0.08 2.80
CA LEU A 94 16.29 0.79 2.37
C LEU A 94 17.52 0.57 3.25
N GLU A 95 18.69 0.89 2.70
CA GLU A 95 19.92 0.96 3.50
C GLU A 95 19.77 2.00 4.62
N VAL A 96 20.42 1.78 5.77
CA VAL A 96 20.25 2.61 6.97
C VAL A 96 20.42 4.11 6.68
N THR A 97 21.48 4.48 5.98
CA THR A 97 21.79 5.88 5.63
C THR A 97 20.76 6.48 4.67
N GLU A 98 20.24 5.70 3.73
CA GLU A 98 19.19 6.11 2.80
C GLU A 98 17.85 6.29 3.54
N ALA A 99 17.50 5.35 4.41
CA ALA A 99 16.31 5.42 5.26
C ALA A 99 16.35 6.65 6.15
N GLU A 100 17.45 6.91 6.87
CA GLU A 100 17.61 8.08 7.73
C GLU A 100 17.43 9.39 6.96
N SER A 101 18.09 9.52 5.80
CA SER A 101 17.96 10.69 4.93
C SER A 101 16.52 10.94 4.51
N TYR A 102 15.80 9.88 4.14
CA TYR A 102 14.40 9.97 3.76
C TYR A 102 13.50 10.36 4.94
N LEU A 103 13.73 9.74 6.10
CA LEU A 103 12.91 9.89 7.30
C LEU A 103 13.01 11.30 7.92
N LEU A 104 14.15 11.97 7.79
CA LEU A 104 14.37 13.37 8.22
C LEU A 104 13.34 14.33 7.63
N GLY A 105 12.95 14.15 6.36
CA GLY A 105 11.98 15.00 5.65
C GLY A 105 10.58 14.41 5.50
N TYR A 106 10.36 13.19 5.99
CA TYR A 106 9.20 12.37 5.63
C TYR A 106 7.85 13.05 5.85
N LYS A 107 7.65 13.64 7.03
CA LYS A 107 6.36 14.29 7.38
C LYS A 107 6.00 15.41 6.40
N ASN A 108 6.98 16.24 6.04
CA ASN A 108 6.76 17.36 5.13
C ASN A 108 6.48 16.86 3.70
N GLU A 109 7.21 15.82 3.26
CA GLU A 109 6.97 15.22 1.94
C GLU A 109 5.60 14.52 1.89
N VAL A 110 5.16 13.84 2.96
CA VAL A 110 3.80 13.26 3.06
C VAL A 110 2.71 14.32 2.93
N LEU A 111 2.81 15.41 3.70
CA LEU A 111 1.83 16.52 3.63
C LEU A 111 1.78 17.14 2.23
N LYS A 112 2.95 17.34 1.62
CA LYS A 112 3.09 17.87 0.26
C LYS A 112 2.53 16.90 -0.78
N MET A 113 2.79 15.60 -0.65
CA MET A 113 2.22 14.55 -1.52
C MET A 113 0.70 14.58 -1.44
N SER A 114 0.14 14.52 -0.23
CA SER A 114 -1.32 14.53 -0.03
C SER A 114 -1.97 15.79 -0.58
N SER A 115 -1.42 16.97 -0.28
CA SER A 115 -1.92 18.25 -0.82
C SER A 115 -1.87 18.30 -2.35
N LYS A 116 -0.76 17.87 -2.97
CA LYS A 116 -0.61 17.87 -4.43
C LYS A 116 -1.51 16.85 -5.10
N ILE A 117 -1.70 15.67 -4.52
CA ILE A 117 -2.65 14.67 -5.01
C ILE A 117 -4.05 15.26 -5.00
N ASN A 118 -4.51 15.81 -3.87
CA ASN A 118 -5.84 16.40 -3.75
C ASN A 118 -6.08 17.51 -4.79
N LYS A 119 -5.11 18.42 -4.97
CA LYS A 119 -5.21 19.52 -5.94
C LYS A 119 -5.23 19.05 -7.41
N ASN A 120 -4.56 17.95 -7.73
CA ASN A 120 -4.36 17.49 -9.10
C ASN A 120 -5.15 16.22 -9.42
N SER A 121 -6.22 15.94 -8.68
CA SER A 121 -7.00 14.73 -8.91
C SER A 121 -8.20 14.96 -9.83
N LEU A 122 -8.57 13.89 -10.53
CA LEU A 122 -9.90 13.70 -11.07
C LEU A 122 -10.73 12.96 -10.03
N GLU A 123 -11.96 13.43 -9.81
CA GLU A 123 -12.92 12.75 -8.95
C GLU A 123 -13.94 12.00 -9.80
N LYS A 124 -14.29 10.79 -9.39
CA LYS A 124 -15.31 9.96 -10.04
C LYS A 124 -16.15 9.25 -8.99
N THR A 125 -17.43 9.09 -9.28
CA THR A 125 -18.36 8.35 -8.42
C THR A 125 -18.88 7.12 -9.14
N ILE A 126 -18.96 6.00 -8.43
CA ILE A 126 -19.54 4.75 -8.90
C ILE A 126 -20.58 4.30 -7.87
N LYS A 127 -21.80 3.99 -8.32
CA LYS A 127 -22.83 3.39 -7.47
C LYS A 127 -22.73 1.86 -7.55
N LEU A 128 -22.73 1.20 -6.40
CA LEU A 128 -22.81 -0.24 -6.29
C LEU A 128 -24.27 -0.68 -6.16
N LYS A 129 -24.59 -1.93 -6.53
CA LYS A 129 -25.96 -2.46 -6.46
C LYS A 129 -26.48 -2.61 -5.03
N ASN A 130 -25.60 -2.76 -4.05
CA ASN A 130 -25.96 -2.82 -2.63
C ASN A 130 -26.17 -1.44 -1.96
N ASN A 131 -26.37 -0.39 -2.76
CA ASN A 131 -26.54 1.01 -2.35
C ASN A 131 -25.30 1.70 -1.75
N CYS A 132 -24.14 1.05 -1.76
CA CYS A 132 -22.88 1.72 -1.46
C CYS A 132 -22.50 2.69 -2.59
N THR A 133 -21.87 3.80 -2.23
CA THR A 133 -21.29 4.76 -3.19
C THR A 133 -19.77 4.75 -3.04
N VAL A 134 -19.08 4.50 -4.15
CA VAL A 134 -17.63 4.59 -4.25
C VAL A 134 -17.24 5.95 -4.80
N PHE A 135 -16.45 6.69 -4.03
CA PHE A 135 -15.79 7.92 -4.46
C PHE A 135 -14.33 7.58 -4.78
N LEU A 136 -13.92 7.91 -6.00
CA LEU A 136 -12.57 7.71 -6.49
C LEU A 136 -11.88 9.04 -6.65
N ARG A 137 -10.68 9.17 -6.09
CA ARG A 137 -9.77 10.29 -6.33
C ARG A 137 -8.55 9.78 -7.08
N ILE A 138 -8.34 10.28 -8.29
CA ILE A 138 -7.37 9.71 -9.24
C ILE A 138 -6.35 10.78 -9.66
N CYS A 139 -5.07 10.54 -9.39
CA CYS A 139 -3.97 11.42 -9.78
C CYS A 139 -2.91 10.65 -10.54
N LYS A 140 -2.45 11.17 -11.68
CA LYS A 140 -1.28 10.59 -12.36
C LYS A 140 -0.02 11.09 -11.69
N ILE A 141 0.76 10.17 -11.15
CA ILE A 141 2.01 10.45 -10.45
C ILE A 141 3.20 9.86 -11.21
N LYS A 142 4.38 10.48 -11.05
CA LYS A 142 5.65 9.91 -11.49
C LYS A 142 6.67 10.06 -10.37
N GLY A 143 7.32 8.97 -9.99
CA GLY A 143 8.24 9.00 -8.87
C GLY A 143 8.93 7.69 -8.58
N LEU A 144 9.69 7.73 -7.49
CA LEU A 144 10.38 6.59 -6.90
C LEU A 144 9.47 5.92 -5.87
N PHE A 145 9.37 4.60 -5.98
CA PHE A 145 8.59 3.74 -5.11
C PHE A 145 9.49 2.63 -4.55
N VAL A 146 9.20 2.21 -3.32
CA VAL A 146 9.60 0.90 -2.81
C VAL A 146 8.49 -0.08 -3.11
N VAL A 147 8.84 -1.25 -3.62
CA VAL A 147 7.93 -2.35 -3.87
C VAL A 147 8.37 -3.51 -2.98
N THR A 148 7.46 -4.03 -2.17
CA THR A 148 7.68 -5.19 -1.32
C THR A 148 6.51 -6.17 -1.47
N ASP A 149 6.73 -7.43 -1.14
CA ASP A 149 5.66 -8.43 -1.08
C ASP A 149 4.72 -8.16 0.11
N LYS A 150 3.42 -8.51 -0.03
CA LYS A 150 2.39 -8.37 1.00
C LYS A 150 2.77 -9.04 2.33
N VAL A 151 3.51 -10.15 2.28
CA VAL A 151 3.94 -10.92 3.45
C VAL A 151 4.86 -10.14 4.41
N ASN A 152 5.30 -8.94 4.04
CA ASN A 152 6.07 -8.07 4.92
C ASN A 152 5.20 -7.53 6.07
N LYS A 153 5.40 -8.07 7.28
CA LYS A 153 4.64 -7.76 8.52
C LYS A 153 4.68 -6.29 8.98
N ASN A 154 5.39 -5.41 8.28
CA ASN A 154 5.58 -4.01 8.64
C ASN A 154 4.65 -3.05 7.91
N ILE A 155 3.76 -3.55 7.05
CA ILE A 155 2.74 -2.75 6.39
C ILE A 155 1.77 -2.23 7.46
N SER A 156 1.58 -0.91 7.48
CA SER A 156 0.65 -0.29 8.44
C SER A 156 -0.79 -0.61 8.03
N LYS A 157 -1.61 -0.98 9.01
CA LYS A 157 -3.05 -1.19 8.85
C LYS A 157 -3.81 0.05 9.33
N ASN A 158 -4.86 0.44 8.61
CA ASN A 158 -5.80 1.48 9.00
C ASN A 158 -7.14 0.83 9.37
N SER A 159 -7.82 1.32 10.41
CA SER A 159 -9.13 0.80 10.84
C SER A 159 -10.23 0.98 9.79
N ASN A 160 -10.02 1.89 8.82
CA ASN A 160 -10.93 2.12 7.70
C ASN A 160 -10.55 1.31 6.46
N GLU A 161 -9.50 0.48 6.51
CA GLU A 161 -9.15 -0.43 5.43
C GLU A 161 -9.79 -1.80 5.66
N LEU A 162 -10.13 -2.51 4.59
CA LEU A 162 -10.32 -3.96 4.69
C LEU A 162 -8.97 -4.61 5.05
N GLU A 163 -9.02 -5.72 5.78
CA GLU A 163 -7.82 -6.48 6.13
C GLU A 163 -7.10 -6.95 4.87
N ILE A 164 -5.93 -6.37 4.60
CA ILE A 164 -5.16 -6.63 3.38
C ILE A 164 -4.76 -8.11 3.24
N ASP A 165 -4.61 -8.79 4.37
CA ASP A 165 -4.26 -10.21 4.44
C ASP A 165 -5.37 -11.07 3.83
N ASP A 166 -6.63 -10.64 3.96
CA ASP A 166 -7.82 -11.34 3.46
C ASP A 166 -8.06 -11.11 1.96
N ILE A 167 -7.39 -10.12 1.34
CA ILE A 167 -7.52 -9.81 -0.09
C ILE A 167 -6.46 -10.59 -0.86
N SER A 168 -6.88 -11.69 -1.49
CA SER A 168 -6.00 -12.60 -2.23
C SER A 168 -5.33 -11.95 -3.45
N GLU A 169 -5.97 -10.94 -4.02
CA GLU A 169 -5.53 -10.20 -5.19
C GLU A 169 -4.34 -9.26 -4.91
N ILE A 170 -4.09 -8.93 -3.64
CA ILE A 170 -2.93 -8.14 -3.25
C ILE A 170 -1.72 -9.07 -3.06
N ASP A 171 -0.77 -9.01 -3.99
CA ASP A 171 0.50 -9.71 -3.92
C ASP A 171 1.67 -8.79 -3.51
N LYS A 172 1.63 -7.53 -3.99
CA LYS A 172 2.66 -6.53 -3.81
C LYS A 172 2.12 -5.22 -3.25
N VAL A 173 3.00 -4.55 -2.52
CA VAL A 173 2.76 -3.27 -1.89
C VAL A 173 3.73 -2.24 -2.44
N TYR A 174 3.18 -1.14 -2.93
CA TYR A 174 3.92 0.01 -3.44
C TYR A 174 3.90 1.11 -2.40
N ILE A 175 5.07 1.65 -2.06
CA ILE A 175 5.21 2.75 -1.11
C ILE A 175 5.88 3.91 -1.83
N PRO A 176 5.18 5.05 -2.00
CA PRO A 176 5.78 6.21 -2.63
C PRO A 176 6.88 6.77 -1.73
N LEU A 177 8.11 6.81 -2.25
CA LEU A 177 9.21 7.53 -1.60
C LEU A 177 9.15 9.00 -2.03
N LYS A 178 9.32 9.25 -3.32
CA LYS A 178 9.47 10.62 -3.85
C LYS A 178 8.71 10.78 -5.15
N ILE A 179 7.72 11.66 -5.16
CA ILE A 179 6.94 11.96 -6.35
C ILE A 179 7.39 13.29 -6.97
N SER A 180 7.83 13.20 -8.23
CA SER A 180 8.38 14.30 -9.03
C SER A 180 7.32 15.03 -9.87
N CYS A 181 6.22 14.35 -10.22
CA CYS A 181 5.16 14.89 -11.07
C CYS A 181 3.78 14.48 -10.55
N TYR A 182 2.82 15.39 -10.64
CA TYR A 182 1.41 15.20 -10.30
C TYR A 182 0.60 15.81 -11.41
N LYS A 183 -0.31 15.06 -12.00
CA LYS A 183 -1.10 15.52 -13.14
C LYS A 183 -2.53 15.03 -13.03
N LYS A 184 -3.47 15.94 -13.24
CA LYS A 184 -4.87 15.60 -13.41
C LYS A 184 -5.05 14.77 -14.68
N PRO A 185 -5.53 13.52 -14.58
CA PRO A 185 -5.73 12.67 -15.74
C PRO A 185 -6.95 13.16 -16.56
N LYS A 186 -6.99 12.83 -17.85
CA LYS A 186 -8.15 13.13 -18.70
C LYS A 186 -9.20 12.04 -18.57
N ASN A 187 -10.49 12.40 -18.55
CA ASN A 187 -11.60 11.43 -18.41
C ASN A 187 -11.54 10.27 -19.42
N LYS A 188 -11.06 10.53 -20.64
CA LYS A 188 -10.95 9.53 -21.71
C LYS A 188 -9.90 8.44 -21.48
N GLU A 189 -9.09 8.53 -20.43
CA GLU A 189 -8.02 7.57 -20.13
C GLU A 189 -8.51 6.34 -19.36
N PHE A 190 -9.82 6.22 -19.09
CA PHE A 190 -10.39 5.22 -18.18
C PHE A 190 -11.48 4.32 -18.77
N PHE A 191 -11.48 4.19 -20.10
CA PHE A 191 -12.41 3.39 -20.90
C PHE A 191 -11.65 2.25 -21.60
#